data_AF-B2MZB7-F1
#
_entry.id   AF-B2MZB7-F1
#
_cell.length_a   1.000
_cell.length_b   1.000
_cell.length_c   1.000
_cell.angle_alpha   90.00
_cell.angle_beta   90.00
_cell.angle_gamma   90.00
#
_symmetry.space_group_name_H-M   'P 1'
#
loop_
_entity.id
_entity.type
_entity.pdbx_description
1 polymer ?
#
loop_
_entity_poly.entity_id
_entity_poly.type
_entity_poly.pdbx_seq_one_letter_code
_entity_poly.pdbx_strand_id
1 'polypeptide(L)'
;MIIVFLLILRMMPSTHACLQTIPSTTPSPTDCCPVVPLILTDSDFPDGTATFAYDSNTCRTVATATCSSTDTSLDLFAALVGNAVNYLEYAENTATVQLICSSGQWTYTRMGSTLVLTTVECILTNPPTGG
;
A
#
# COMPACT_ATOMS: atom_id res chain seq x y z
N MET A 1 47.37 22.08 55.73
CA MET A 1 47.52 20.74 55.14
C MET A 1 46.19 20.40 54.49
N ILE A 2 45.79 20.87 53.30
CA ILE A 2 46.40 20.84 51.96
C ILE A 2 46.65 19.39 51.49
N ILE A 3 45.94 19.01 50.40
CA ILE A 3 46.16 17.89 49.44
C ILE A 3 45.57 16.52 49.89
N VAL A 4 44.78 15.73 49.13
CA VAL A 4 44.34 15.68 47.72
C VAL A 4 42.87 15.18 47.69
N PHE A 5 42.00 15.80 46.90
CA PHE A 5 40.76 15.18 46.42
C PHE A 5 41.15 14.27 45.24
N LEU A 6 41.40 12.99 45.50
CA LEU A 6 41.74 12.00 44.48
C LEU A 6 40.45 11.52 43.79
N LEU A 7 40.29 11.98 42.55
CA LEU A 7 39.28 11.53 41.59
C LEU A 7 39.30 10.01 41.46
N ILE A 8 38.21 9.35 41.84
CA ILE A 8 37.91 8.00 41.35
C ILE A 8 36.85 8.18 40.27
N LEU A 9 37.35 8.37 39.05
CA LEU A 9 36.58 8.29 37.81
C LEU A 9 35.98 6.88 37.74
N ARG A 10 34.73 6.70 38.17
CA ARG A 10 34.01 5.45 37.95
C ARG A 10 33.68 5.38 36.47
N MET A 11 34.44 4.55 35.77
CA MET A 11 34.22 4.15 34.38
C MET A 11 32.79 3.61 34.27
N MET A 12 31.94 4.33 33.55
CA MET A 12 30.66 3.82 33.07
C MET A 12 30.97 2.66 32.10
N PRO A 13 30.36 1.47 32.24
CA PRO A 13 30.43 0.49 31.18
C PRO A 13 29.64 1.04 30.00
N SER A 14 30.36 1.45 28.97
CA SER A 14 29.80 1.72 27.65
C SER A 14 29.08 0.45 27.20
N THR A 15 27.76 0.44 27.32
CA THR A 15 26.90 -0.52 26.63
C THR A 15 27.10 -0.26 25.15
N HIS A 16 28.05 -0.99 24.57
CA HIS A 16 28.16 -1.15 23.14
C HIS A 16 26.83 -1.74 22.70
N ALA A 17 25.97 -0.89 22.13
CA ALA A 17 24.86 -1.36 21.35
C ALA A 17 25.45 -2.34 20.35
N CYS A 18 25.14 -3.62 20.51
CA CYS A 18 25.29 -4.55 19.41
C CYS A 18 24.44 -3.94 18.29
N LEU A 19 25.09 -3.41 17.26
CA LEU A 19 24.45 -3.18 15.98
C LEU A 19 23.95 -4.56 15.57
N GLN A 20 22.68 -4.86 15.85
CA GLN A 20 22.05 -6.03 15.27
C GLN A 20 22.10 -5.79 13.78
N THR A 21 23.02 -6.48 13.11
CA THR A 21 22.96 -6.69 11.67
C THR A 21 21.67 -7.48 11.44
N ILE A 22 20.59 -6.74 11.20
CA ILE A 22 19.37 -7.31 10.65
C ILE A 22 19.83 -8.01 9.36
N PRO A 23 19.50 -9.30 9.14
CA PRO A 23 19.77 -9.89 7.85
C PRO A 23 19.01 -9.05 6.82
N SER A 24 19.77 -8.29 6.02
CA SER A 24 19.27 -7.67 4.81
C SER A 24 18.97 -8.83 3.87
N THR A 25 17.77 -9.40 3.99
CA THR A 25 17.20 -10.20 2.93
C THR A 25 17.02 -9.22 1.80
N THR A 26 18.00 -9.17 0.90
CA THR A 26 17.79 -8.55 -0.41
C THR A 26 16.54 -9.25 -0.96
N PRO A 27 15.41 -8.54 -1.13
CA PRO A 27 14.21 -9.19 -1.65
C PRO A 27 14.62 -9.87 -2.95
N SER A 28 14.16 -11.11 -3.14
CA SER A 28 14.45 -11.79 -4.40
C SER A 28 13.96 -10.87 -5.52
N PRO A 29 14.66 -10.73 -6.66
CA PRO A 29 14.18 -9.91 -7.78
C PRO A 29 12.76 -10.27 -8.22
N THR A 30 12.34 -11.51 -7.92
CA THR A 30 10.99 -12.04 -8.12
C THR A 30 9.93 -11.48 -7.18
N ASP A 31 10.29 -10.79 -6.10
CA ASP A 31 9.35 -10.21 -5.12
C ASP A 31 8.98 -8.76 -5.43
N CYS A 32 9.57 -8.18 -6.49
CA CYS A 32 9.29 -6.83 -6.93
C CYS A 32 8.22 -6.81 -8.02
N CYS A 33 7.23 -5.94 -7.89
CA CYS A 33 6.17 -5.81 -8.88
C CYS A 33 6.39 -4.65 -9.86
N PRO A 34 5.83 -4.74 -11.08
CA PRO A 34 5.73 -3.61 -11.98
C PRO A 34 4.75 -2.56 -11.43
N VAL A 35 4.63 -1.43 -12.13
CA VAL A 35 3.55 -0.46 -11.88
C VAL A 35 2.20 -1.19 -12.03
N VAL A 36 1.23 -0.85 -11.18
CA VAL A 36 -0.11 -1.42 -11.26
C VAL A 36 -0.72 -1.08 -12.63
N PRO A 37 -1.16 -2.09 -13.41
CA PRO A 37 -1.82 -1.86 -14.68
C PRO A 37 -3.23 -1.30 -14.46
N LEU A 38 -3.34 0.03 -14.53
CA LEU A 38 -4.63 0.73 -14.56
C LEU A 38 -5.22 0.62 -15.96
N ILE A 39 -6.47 0.18 -16.06
CA ILE A 39 -7.26 0.32 -17.29
C ILE A 39 -8.42 1.27 -17.05
N LEU A 40 -8.75 2.07 -18.07
CA LEU A 40 -9.98 2.85 -18.11
C LEU A 40 -11.12 1.90 -18.49
N THR A 41 -12.25 2.02 -17.82
CA THR A 41 -13.36 1.11 -18.08
C THR A 41 -14.23 1.60 -19.23
N ASP A 42 -14.85 0.64 -19.93
CA ASP A 42 -15.95 0.90 -20.86
C ASP A 42 -17.27 0.87 -20.05
N SER A 43 -17.35 1.75 -19.06
CA SER A 43 -18.45 1.87 -18.09
C SER A 43 -19.46 2.93 -18.56
N ASP A 44 -20.76 2.71 -18.31
CA ASP A 44 -21.82 3.70 -18.55
C ASP A 44 -21.67 4.95 -17.66
N PHE A 45 -20.89 4.84 -16.58
CA PHE A 45 -20.54 5.93 -15.66
C PHE A 45 -19.12 6.44 -15.92
N PRO A 46 -18.85 7.74 -15.69
CA PRO A 46 -17.51 8.29 -15.83
C PRO A 46 -16.52 7.59 -14.89
N ASP A 47 -15.28 7.41 -15.35
CA ASP A 47 -14.19 6.91 -14.50
C ASP A 47 -13.89 7.90 -13.37
N GLY A 48 -13.49 7.37 -12.22
CA GLY A 48 -12.97 8.19 -11.13
C GLY A 48 -11.50 8.59 -11.38
N THR A 49 -10.95 9.42 -10.49
CA THR A 49 -9.50 9.71 -10.49
C THR A 49 -8.76 8.62 -9.72
N ALA A 50 -7.98 7.81 -10.44
CA ALA A 50 -7.10 6.81 -9.86
C ALA A 50 -5.71 7.37 -9.51
N THR A 51 -5.19 7.03 -8.34
CA THR A 51 -3.80 7.27 -7.95
C THR A 51 -3.18 6.04 -7.31
N PHE A 52 -1.89 5.81 -7.53
CA PHE A 52 -1.14 4.70 -6.96
C PHE A 52 0.11 5.23 -6.25
N ALA A 53 0.19 5.01 -4.94
CA ALA A 53 1.37 5.28 -4.15
C ALA A 53 2.12 3.97 -3.89
N TYR A 54 3.42 3.94 -4.14
CA TYR A 54 4.27 2.78 -3.93
C TYR A 54 5.17 2.96 -2.71
N ASP A 55 5.49 1.88 -2.03
CA ASP A 55 6.51 1.86 -0.97
C ASP A 55 7.92 2.18 -1.51
N SER A 56 8.21 1.78 -2.74
CA SER A 56 9.49 2.00 -3.40
C SER A 56 9.33 2.16 -4.92
N ASN A 57 10.13 3.05 -5.51
CA ASN A 57 10.14 3.26 -6.96
C ASN A 57 10.98 2.23 -7.74
N THR A 58 11.85 1.49 -7.05
CA THR A 58 12.78 0.52 -7.67
C THR A 58 12.32 -0.93 -7.50
N CYS A 59 11.79 -1.28 -6.33
CA CYS A 59 11.24 -2.61 -6.04
C CYS A 59 9.94 -2.44 -5.26
N ARG A 60 8.82 -2.45 -5.99
CA ARG A 60 7.48 -2.22 -5.40
C ARG A 60 7.03 -3.49 -4.71
N THR A 61 6.83 -3.43 -3.40
CA THR A 61 6.28 -4.55 -2.62
C THR A 61 4.86 -4.25 -2.13
N VAL A 62 4.52 -2.97 -2.02
CA VAL A 62 3.20 -2.51 -1.60
C VAL A 62 2.76 -1.36 -2.49
N ALA A 63 1.51 -1.39 -2.94
CA ALA A 63 0.86 -0.27 -3.60
C ALA A 63 -0.41 0.10 -2.87
N THR A 64 -0.58 1.39 -2.56
CA THR A 64 -1.85 1.95 -2.12
C THR A 64 -2.56 2.50 -3.35
N ALA A 65 -3.64 1.84 -3.75
CA ALA A 65 -4.51 2.28 -4.84
C ALA A 65 -5.64 3.11 -4.24
N THR A 66 -5.85 4.30 -4.79
CA THR A 66 -6.91 5.22 -4.38
C THR A 66 -7.74 5.58 -5.59
N CYS A 67 -9.05 5.49 -5.46
CA CYS A 67 -10.02 5.93 -6.46
C CYS A 67 -10.90 7.01 -5.84
N SER A 68 -10.98 8.18 -6.47
CA SER A 68 -11.77 9.30 -5.97
C SER A 68 -12.77 9.80 -7.00
N SER A 69 -13.96 10.19 -6.54
CA SER A 69 -14.90 10.95 -7.35
C SER A 69 -14.39 12.37 -7.59
N THR A 70 -14.51 12.85 -8.82
CA THR A 70 -14.19 14.23 -9.21
C THR A 70 -15.39 15.16 -9.00
N ASP A 71 -16.58 14.60 -8.85
CA ASP A 71 -17.83 15.35 -8.68
C ASP A 71 -18.68 14.70 -7.59
N THR A 72 -18.64 15.30 -6.40
CA THR A 72 -19.39 14.83 -5.22
C THR A 72 -20.88 15.14 -5.31
N SER A 73 -21.34 15.87 -6.34
CA SER A 73 -22.77 16.16 -6.54
C SER A 73 -23.54 15.04 -7.22
N LEU A 74 -22.82 14.06 -7.79
CA LEU A 74 -23.41 12.94 -8.52
C LEU A 74 -23.99 11.85 -7.62
N ASP A 75 -23.76 11.90 -6.30
CA ASP A 75 -24.18 10.88 -5.31
C ASP A 75 -23.77 9.44 -5.72
N LEU A 76 -22.60 9.33 -6.38
CA LEU A 76 -22.00 8.08 -6.82
C LEU A 76 -20.82 7.71 -5.91
N PHE A 77 -20.61 6.42 -5.72
CA PHE A 77 -19.48 5.87 -4.98
C PHE A 77 -18.29 5.68 -5.92
N ALA A 78 -17.11 6.02 -5.44
CA ALA A 78 -15.86 5.61 -6.06
C ALA A 78 -15.58 4.14 -5.72
N ALA A 79 -15.25 3.33 -6.71
CA ALA A 79 -14.98 1.91 -6.54
C ALA A 79 -13.69 1.49 -7.24
N LEU A 80 -12.90 0.67 -6.53
CA LEU A 80 -11.73 0.00 -7.06
C LEU A 80 -12.14 -1.41 -7.48
N VAL A 81 -12.01 -1.71 -8.77
CA VAL A 81 -12.34 -3.02 -9.35
C VAL A 81 -11.07 -3.69 -9.86
N GLY A 82 -10.93 -4.98 -9.58
CA GLY A 82 -9.83 -5.81 -10.03
C GLY A 82 -10.28 -6.80 -11.09
N ASN A 83 -9.49 -6.94 -12.15
CA ASN A 83 -9.73 -7.88 -13.27
C ASN A 83 -11.13 -7.70 -13.90
N ALA A 84 -11.59 -6.46 -14.06
CA ALA A 84 -12.90 -6.09 -14.62
C ALA A 84 -14.16 -6.50 -13.83
N VAL A 85 -14.06 -7.39 -12.83
CA VAL A 85 -15.25 -8.02 -12.22
C VAL A 85 -15.25 -8.07 -10.71
N ASN A 86 -14.11 -7.83 -10.04
CA ASN A 86 -14.00 -8.00 -8.59
C ASN A 86 -13.92 -6.66 -7.88
N TYR A 87 -14.97 -6.27 -7.15
CA TYR A 87 -14.91 -5.11 -6.28
C TYR A 87 -13.91 -5.35 -5.15
N LEU A 88 -12.83 -4.56 -5.16
CA LEU A 88 -11.81 -4.56 -4.11
C LEU A 88 -12.34 -3.72 -2.94
N GLU A 89 -12.77 -2.49 -3.23
CA GLU A 89 -13.35 -1.55 -2.25
C GLU A 89 -14.25 -0.54 -2.93
N TYR A 90 -15.19 0.05 -2.18
CA TYR A 90 -16.01 1.16 -2.64
C TYR A 90 -16.36 2.10 -1.49
N ALA A 91 -16.47 3.40 -1.78
CA ALA A 91 -16.83 4.42 -0.79
C ALA A 91 -17.42 5.65 -1.49
N GLU A 92 -18.22 6.44 -0.77
CA GLU A 92 -18.95 7.60 -1.31
C GLU A 92 -18.07 8.57 -2.11
N ASN A 93 -16.84 8.82 -1.67
CA ASN A 93 -15.98 9.82 -2.31
C ASN A 93 -14.61 9.28 -2.69
N THR A 94 -14.03 8.45 -1.84
CA THR A 94 -12.68 7.93 -2.02
C THR A 94 -12.59 6.51 -1.48
N ALA A 95 -12.38 5.55 -2.38
CA ALA A 95 -12.04 4.17 -2.03
C ALA A 95 -10.52 3.98 -2.04
N THR A 96 -10.01 3.27 -1.05
CA THR A 96 -8.56 3.02 -0.93
C THR A 96 -8.32 1.56 -0.56
N VAL A 97 -7.44 0.88 -1.29
CA VAL A 97 -6.98 -0.46 -0.95
C VAL A 97 -5.47 -0.55 -0.96
N GLN A 98 -4.96 -1.49 -0.16
CA GLN A 98 -3.58 -1.91 -0.23
C GLN A 98 -3.45 -3.18 -1.07
N LEU A 99 -2.56 -3.13 -2.06
CA LEU A 99 -2.15 -4.25 -2.90
C LEU A 99 -0.77 -4.71 -2.47
N ILE A 100 -0.57 -6.02 -2.41
CA ILE A 100 0.68 -6.63 -1.99
C ILE A 100 1.31 -7.34 -3.18
N CYS A 101 2.58 -7.07 -3.42
CA CYS A 101 3.33 -7.83 -4.40
C CYS A 101 3.66 -9.21 -3.86
N SER A 102 3.37 -10.25 -4.63
CA SER A 102 3.79 -11.61 -4.35
C SER A 102 4.30 -12.25 -5.63
N SER A 103 5.57 -12.65 -5.64
CA SER A 103 6.20 -13.30 -6.81
C SER A 103 6.04 -12.52 -8.13
N GLY A 104 6.09 -11.19 -8.06
CA GLY A 104 6.03 -10.30 -9.23
C GLY A 104 4.61 -10.00 -9.71
N GLN A 105 3.59 -10.47 -8.98
CA GLN A 105 2.19 -10.20 -9.26
C GLN A 105 1.54 -9.42 -8.12
N TRP A 106 0.68 -8.46 -8.48
CA TRP A 106 -0.13 -7.75 -7.50
C TRP A 106 -1.22 -8.67 -6.97
N THR A 107 -1.41 -8.66 -5.65
CA THR A 107 -2.43 -9.46 -4.98
C THR A 107 -3.25 -8.58 -4.05
N TYR A 108 -4.53 -8.92 -3.93
CA TYR A 108 -5.45 -8.32 -2.97
C TYR A 108 -6.06 -9.43 -2.13
N THR A 109 -6.03 -9.27 -0.80
CA THR A 109 -6.59 -10.27 0.11
C THR A 109 -7.70 -9.65 0.93
N ARG A 110 -8.90 -10.27 0.88
CA ARG A 110 -10.06 -9.87 1.67
C ARG A 110 -10.69 -11.10 2.29
N MET A 111 -10.95 -11.04 3.60
CA MET A 111 -11.60 -12.13 4.34
C MET A 111 -10.92 -13.51 4.14
N GLY A 112 -9.58 -13.53 4.06
CA GLY A 112 -8.80 -14.75 3.87
C GLY A 112 -8.78 -15.32 2.44
N SER A 113 -9.45 -14.67 1.47
CA SER A 113 -9.37 -15.00 0.05
C SER A 113 -8.41 -14.07 -0.67
N THR A 114 -7.47 -14.63 -1.43
CA THR A 114 -6.48 -13.86 -2.21
C THR A 114 -6.82 -13.88 -3.69
N LEU A 115 -6.91 -12.69 -4.27
CA LEU A 115 -7.09 -12.46 -5.69
C LEU A 115 -5.76 -11.98 -6.29
N VAL A 116 -5.32 -12.62 -7.38
CA VAL A 116 -4.22 -12.12 -8.20
C VAL A 116 -4.77 -11.10 -9.19
N LEU A 117 -4.17 -9.92 -9.23
CA LEU A 117 -4.60 -8.79 -10.04
C LEU A 117 -3.78 -8.70 -11.32
N THR A 118 -4.48 -8.78 -12.46
CA THR A 118 -3.97 -8.47 -13.79
C THR A 118 -4.30 -7.05 -14.22
N THR A 119 -5.40 -6.48 -13.72
CA THR A 119 -5.81 -5.09 -13.95
C THR A 119 -6.45 -4.51 -12.69
N VAL A 120 -6.35 -3.20 -12.54
CA VAL A 120 -7.11 -2.42 -11.55
C VAL A 120 -7.80 -1.29 -12.27
N GLU A 121 -9.00 -0.96 -11.82
CA GLU A 121 -9.90 0.03 -12.41
C GLU A 121 -10.46 0.92 -11.32
N CYS A 122 -10.76 2.17 -11.68
CA CYS A 122 -11.37 3.15 -10.80
C CYS A 122 -12.64 3.66 -11.47
N ILE A 123 -13.79 3.19 -10.98
CA ILE A 123 -15.09 3.50 -11.55
C ILE A 123 -15.93 4.31 -10.57
N LEU A 124 -16.83 5.14 -11.10
CA LEU A 124 -17.94 5.67 -10.32
C LEU A 124 -19.14 4.76 -10.51
N THR A 125 -19.82 4.40 -9.42
CA THR A 125 -20.96 3.48 -9.44
C THR A 125 -22.02 3.95 -8.47
N ASN A 126 -23.26 3.52 -8.69
CA ASN A 126 -24.27 3.66 -7.64
C ASN A 126 -23.80 2.94 -6.37
N PRO A 127 -24.21 3.41 -5.17
CA PRO A 127 -24.06 2.63 -3.95
C PRO A 127 -24.58 1.21 -4.21
N PRO A 128 -23.83 0.16 -3.84
CA PRO A 128 -24.37 -1.17 -3.90
C PRO A 128 -25.63 -1.19 -3.03
N THR A 129 -26.78 -1.42 -3.67
CA THR A 129 -28.04 -1.59 -2.97
C THR A 129 -27.92 -2.88 -2.16
N GLY A 130 -27.51 -2.75 -0.90
CA GLY A 130 -27.58 -3.85 0.05
C GLY A 130 -29.03 -4.27 0.19
N GLY A 131 -29.33 -5.52 -0.17
CA GLY A 131 -30.56 -6.19 0.25
C GLY A 131 -30.51 -6.56 1.73
#